data_AF-A0A7J2R487-F1
#
_entry.id   AF-A0A7J2R487-F1
#
_cell.length_a   1.000
_cell.length_b   1.000
_cell.length_c   1.000
_cell.angle_alpha   90.00
_cell.angle_beta   90.00
_cell.angle_gamma   90.00
#
_symmetry.space_group_name_H-M   'P 1'
#
loop_
_entity.id
_entity.type
_entity.pdbx_description
1 polymer ?
#
loop_
_entity_poly.entity_id
_entity_poly.type
_entity_poly.pdbx_seq_one_letter_code
_entity_poly.pdbx_strand_id
1 'polypeptide(L)'
;NTIYFYEKIGENIPEFIEEPEEYLPKNIPLVDFLLVVGIQQDLLSGLPEYLKDKGVKAVIVPIENPKWVPAGLQSQVLKEFENYGIQATFPKPFCSLSKETNEYNKVGFNLTKEHNYINEFIDYFKIGEPIISFLVSKDGKSIEDTCILQSAPCGSSYYICQQLKAKYFKNGKSGELSLNERISKAHHAYPCNASMDQDYILKDSILHIGGYLIRNAIRRDLDLEEEEGEKLVYVIK
;
A
#
# COMPACT_ATOMS: atom_id res chain seq x y z
N ASN A 1 -3.35 18.11 9.36
CA ASN A 1 -2.98 16.67 9.37
C ASN A 1 -2.39 16.34 10.72
N THR A 2 -3.22 15.94 11.67
CA THR A 2 -2.75 15.67 13.03
C THR A 2 -2.68 14.17 13.21
N ILE A 3 -1.46 13.62 13.18
CA ILE A 3 -1.22 12.31 13.77
C ILE A 3 -1.50 12.50 15.25
N TYR A 4 -2.60 11.94 15.73
CA TYR A 4 -3.06 12.20 17.10
C TYR A 4 -2.16 11.54 18.13
N PHE A 5 -1.62 10.36 17.81
CA PHE A 5 -0.65 9.66 18.63
C PHE A 5 0.19 8.69 17.79
N TYR A 6 1.32 8.28 18.37
CA TYR A 6 2.18 7.22 17.87
C TYR A 6 2.69 6.44 19.08
N GLU A 7 2.64 5.10 18.99
CA GLU A 7 3.15 4.23 20.04
C GLU A 7 3.90 3.07 19.41
N LYS A 8 5.13 2.85 19.90
CA LYS A 8 5.94 1.69 19.51
C LYS A 8 5.68 0.58 20.52
N ILE A 9 5.30 -0.59 20.04
CA ILE A 9 5.04 -1.77 20.86
C ILE A 9 5.92 -2.94 20.41
N GLY A 10 5.99 -3.98 21.25
CA GLY A 10 6.72 -5.20 20.94
C GLY A 10 8.22 -5.15 21.23
N GLU A 11 8.68 -4.23 22.07
CA GLU A 11 10.02 -4.29 22.64
C GLU A 11 10.06 -5.19 23.88
N ASN A 12 11.06 -6.06 23.99
CA ASN A 12 11.28 -6.95 25.13
C ASN A 12 10.11 -7.89 25.46
N ILE A 13 9.36 -8.32 24.44
CA ILE A 13 8.27 -9.27 24.59
C ILE A 13 8.76 -10.72 24.34
N PRO A 14 8.07 -11.73 24.90
CA PRO A 14 8.40 -13.13 24.63
C PRO A 14 8.28 -13.50 23.15
N GLU A 15 8.98 -14.57 22.74
CA GLU A 15 8.87 -15.11 21.38
C GLU A 15 7.44 -15.58 21.05
N PHE A 16 6.72 -16.06 22.06
CA PHE A 16 5.32 -16.48 21.97
C PHE A 16 4.50 -15.75 23.02
N ILE A 17 3.44 -15.08 22.58
CA ILE A 17 2.52 -14.37 23.48
C ILE A 17 1.20 -15.12 23.57
N GLU A 18 0.84 -15.57 24.77
CA GLU A 18 -0.45 -16.19 25.04
C GLU A 18 -1.57 -15.16 25.23
N GLU A 19 -1.27 -14.02 25.89
CA GLU A 19 -2.22 -12.93 26.15
C GLU A 19 -1.74 -11.62 25.48
N PRO A 20 -2.09 -11.36 24.21
CA PRO A 20 -1.66 -10.16 23.47
C PRO A 20 -2.01 -8.84 24.17
N GLU A 21 -3.13 -8.82 24.89
CA GLU A 21 -3.66 -7.63 25.58
C GLU A 21 -2.70 -7.07 26.63
N GLU A 22 -1.85 -7.90 27.25
CA GLU A 22 -0.87 -7.47 28.24
C GLU A 22 0.26 -6.62 27.63
N TYR A 23 0.48 -6.77 26.32
CA TYR A 23 1.59 -6.17 25.57
C TYR A 23 1.12 -5.09 24.58
N LEU A 24 -0.19 -4.98 24.36
CA LEU A 24 -0.80 -3.87 23.64
C LEU A 24 -0.86 -2.60 24.52
N PRO A 25 -0.99 -1.41 23.92
CA PRO A 25 -1.05 -0.17 24.69
C PRO A 25 -2.13 -0.19 25.76
N LYS A 26 -1.81 0.16 27.00
CA LYS A 26 -2.84 0.13 28.08
C LYS A 26 -4.00 1.08 27.81
N ASN A 27 -3.71 2.23 27.20
CA ASN A 27 -4.69 3.22 26.82
C ASN A 27 -4.47 3.59 25.35
N ILE A 28 -5.55 3.52 24.57
CA ILE A 28 -5.58 4.15 23.25
C ILE A 28 -6.37 5.45 23.38
N PRO A 29 -5.89 6.57 22.83
CA PRO A 29 -6.72 7.76 22.76
C PRO A 29 -7.95 7.51 21.87
N LEU A 30 -8.98 8.34 22.05
CA LEU A 30 -10.16 8.30 21.19
C LEU A 30 -9.76 8.69 19.76
N VAL A 31 -9.72 7.70 18.86
CA VAL A 31 -9.39 7.87 17.45
C VAL A 31 -10.32 7.06 16.57
N ASP A 32 -10.56 7.56 15.36
CA ASP A 32 -11.37 6.87 14.36
C ASP A 32 -10.58 5.83 13.56
N PHE A 33 -9.30 6.12 13.27
CA PHE A 33 -8.47 5.35 12.35
C PHE A 33 -7.16 4.92 13.03
N LEU A 34 -6.72 3.70 12.76
CA LEU A 34 -5.41 3.19 13.15
C LEU A 34 -4.62 2.70 11.94
N LEU A 35 -3.33 3.05 11.93
CA LEU A 35 -2.35 2.50 11.00
C LEU A 35 -1.39 1.62 11.80
N VAL A 36 -1.37 0.33 11.50
CA VAL A 36 -0.60 -0.68 12.25
C VAL A 36 0.50 -1.23 11.36
N VAL A 37 1.75 -0.98 11.74
CA VAL A 37 2.91 -1.30 10.91
C VAL A 37 3.92 -2.14 11.70
N GLY A 38 4.19 -3.35 11.24
CA GLY A 38 5.33 -4.15 11.70
C GLY A 38 5.31 -4.61 13.16
N ILE A 39 4.13 -4.73 13.79
CA ILE A 39 4.00 -5.31 15.14
C ILE A 39 4.15 -6.84 15.12
N GLN A 40 4.48 -7.50 16.24
CA GLN A 40 4.58 -8.97 16.28
C GLN A 40 3.25 -9.64 15.88
N GLN A 41 3.33 -10.80 15.22
CA GLN A 41 2.16 -11.54 14.71
C GLN A 41 1.14 -11.87 15.81
N ASP A 42 1.59 -12.23 17.01
CA ASP A 42 0.71 -12.51 18.15
C ASP A 42 0.01 -11.24 18.67
N LEU A 43 0.66 -10.07 18.59
CA LEU A 43 0.00 -8.81 18.91
C LEU A 43 -1.07 -8.45 17.86
N LEU A 44 -0.76 -8.72 16.58
CA LEU A 44 -1.70 -8.52 15.50
C LEU A 44 -2.91 -9.45 15.61
N SER A 45 -2.73 -10.69 16.08
CA SER A 45 -3.82 -11.65 16.27
C SER A 45 -4.80 -11.20 17.37
N GLY A 46 -4.31 -10.65 18.48
CA GLY A 46 -5.17 -10.13 19.55
C GLY A 46 -5.69 -8.70 19.34
N LEU A 47 -5.27 -8.02 18.28
CA LEU A 47 -5.62 -6.63 18.03
C LEU A 47 -7.14 -6.38 17.86
N PRO A 48 -7.91 -7.23 17.16
CA PRO A 48 -9.36 -7.04 17.04
C PRO A 48 -10.07 -7.03 18.39
N GLU A 49 -9.78 -8.03 19.24
CA GLU A 49 -10.35 -8.15 20.59
C GLU A 49 -10.03 -6.91 21.44
N TYR A 50 -8.78 -6.47 21.41
CA TYR A 50 -8.32 -5.28 22.12
C TYR A 50 -9.04 -3.99 21.68
N LEU A 51 -9.51 -3.91 20.43
CA LEU A 51 -10.13 -2.69 19.86
C LEU A 51 -11.66 -2.67 19.90
N LYS A 52 -12.34 -3.80 20.12
CA LYS A 52 -13.80 -3.96 19.93
C LYS A 52 -14.67 -2.91 20.63
N ASP A 53 -14.24 -2.41 21.79
CA ASP A 53 -15.00 -1.44 22.60
C ASP A 53 -14.34 -0.04 22.66
N LYS A 54 -13.39 0.25 21.75
CA LYS A 54 -12.56 1.48 21.80
C LYS A 54 -12.97 2.57 20.81
N GLY A 55 -14.06 2.36 20.08
CA GLY A 55 -14.62 3.35 19.14
C GLY A 55 -13.81 3.53 17.85
N VAL A 56 -12.84 2.65 17.57
CA VAL A 56 -12.10 2.65 16.31
C VAL A 56 -13.00 2.19 15.17
N LYS A 57 -13.08 2.99 14.12
CA LYS A 57 -13.90 2.72 12.93
C LYS A 57 -13.18 1.85 11.92
N ALA A 58 -11.88 2.10 11.74
CA ALA A 58 -11.09 1.42 10.72
C ALA A 58 -9.62 1.19 11.09
N VAL A 59 -9.08 0.06 10.66
CA VAL A 59 -7.68 -0.33 10.84
C VAL A 59 -7.02 -0.61 9.49
N ILE A 60 -5.89 0.03 9.22
CA ILE A 60 -5.08 -0.16 8.02
C ILE A 60 -3.80 -0.88 8.42
N VAL A 61 -3.54 -2.05 7.85
CA VAL A 61 -2.40 -2.92 8.15
C VAL A 61 -1.58 -3.18 6.88
N PRO A 62 -0.70 -2.24 6.46
CA PRO A 62 0.04 -2.37 5.21
C PRO A 62 1.12 -3.46 5.30
N ILE A 63 1.01 -4.47 4.43
CA ILE A 63 1.97 -5.56 4.36
C ILE A 63 3.07 -5.19 3.35
N GLU A 64 4.22 -4.78 3.86
CA GLU A 64 5.39 -4.43 3.04
C GLU A 64 6.49 -5.50 3.06
N ASN A 65 6.37 -6.51 3.93
CA ASN A 65 7.29 -7.64 4.02
C ASN A 65 6.51 -8.96 3.89
N PRO A 66 6.83 -9.84 2.92
CA PRO A 66 6.11 -11.09 2.71
C PRO A 66 6.20 -12.06 3.91
N LYS A 67 7.18 -11.88 4.80
CA LYS A 67 7.37 -12.70 6.01
C LYS A 67 6.57 -12.21 7.21
N TRP A 68 5.94 -11.02 7.14
CA TRP A 68 5.33 -10.41 8.32
C TRP A 68 3.95 -10.99 8.65
N VAL A 69 3.01 -11.00 7.71
CA VAL A 69 1.64 -11.47 7.94
C VAL A 69 1.34 -12.64 7.00
N PRO A 70 1.35 -13.89 7.50
CA PRO A 70 0.91 -15.06 6.72
C PRO A 70 -0.56 -14.94 6.31
N ALA A 71 -0.92 -15.55 5.17
CA ALA A 71 -2.30 -15.48 4.63
C ALA A 71 -3.37 -15.97 5.61
N GLY A 72 -3.06 -17.01 6.39
CA GLY A 72 -3.95 -17.54 7.42
C GLY A 72 -4.23 -16.52 8.51
N LEU A 73 -3.17 -15.90 9.05
CA LEU A 73 -3.28 -14.85 10.07
C LEU A 73 -4.04 -13.63 9.53
N GLN A 74 -3.71 -13.17 8.31
CA GLN A 74 -4.43 -12.07 7.66
C GLN A 74 -5.94 -12.34 7.59
N SER A 75 -6.32 -13.53 7.10
CA SER A 75 -7.73 -13.89 6.93
C SER A 75 -8.45 -14.02 8.27
N GLN A 76 -7.77 -14.57 9.29
CA GLN A 76 -8.29 -14.66 10.66
C GLN A 76 -8.57 -13.27 11.23
N VAL A 77 -7.55 -12.41 11.27
CA VAL A 77 -7.63 -11.08 11.88
C VAL A 77 -8.65 -10.20 11.16
N LEU A 78 -8.68 -10.25 9.82
CA LEU A 78 -9.67 -9.51 9.03
C LEU A 78 -11.11 -9.93 9.39
N LYS A 79 -11.34 -11.24 9.55
CA LYS A 79 -12.65 -11.77 9.94
C LYS A 79 -13.03 -11.35 11.36
N GLU A 80 -12.09 -11.35 12.29
CA GLU A 80 -12.33 -10.90 13.67
C GLU A 80 -12.66 -9.41 13.73
N PHE A 81 -11.96 -8.56 12.97
CA PHE A 81 -12.34 -7.15 12.83
C PHE A 81 -13.77 -7.00 12.32
N GLU A 82 -14.15 -7.75 11.28
CA GLU A 82 -15.51 -7.73 10.74
C GLU A 82 -16.57 -8.18 11.75
N ASN A 83 -16.27 -9.21 12.57
CA ASN A 83 -17.17 -9.66 13.63
C ASN A 83 -17.40 -8.58 14.71
N TYR A 84 -16.41 -7.74 14.97
CA TYR A 84 -16.52 -6.62 15.91
C TYR A 84 -17.02 -5.32 15.27
N GLY A 85 -17.40 -5.36 13.99
CA GLY A 85 -17.89 -4.18 13.27
C GLY A 85 -16.81 -3.13 12.99
N ILE A 86 -15.53 -3.51 13.09
CA ILE A 86 -14.38 -2.67 12.76
C ILE A 86 -14.02 -2.94 11.30
N GLN A 87 -13.93 -1.88 10.49
CA GLN A 87 -13.51 -2.05 9.11
C GLN A 87 -11.99 -2.24 9.07
N ALA A 88 -11.49 -3.09 8.19
CA ALA A 88 -10.06 -3.33 8.13
C ALA A 88 -9.58 -3.57 6.70
N THR A 89 -8.34 -3.15 6.45
CA THR A 89 -7.67 -3.40 5.18
C THR A 89 -6.21 -3.82 5.38
N PHE A 90 -5.77 -4.78 4.58
CA PHE A 90 -4.42 -5.33 4.51
C PHE A 90 -3.87 -5.13 3.09
N PRO A 91 -3.56 -3.88 2.69
CA PRO A 91 -3.01 -3.59 1.38
C PRO A 91 -1.59 -4.14 1.27
N LYS A 92 -1.26 -4.72 0.11
CA LYS A 92 0.01 -5.39 -0.14
C LYS A 92 0.44 -5.18 -1.59
N PRO A 93 1.28 -4.16 -1.89
CA PRO A 93 1.89 -3.16 -1.00
C PRO A 93 0.88 -2.13 -0.43
N PHE A 94 1.29 -1.23 0.46
CA PHE A 94 0.42 -0.16 0.95
C PHE A 94 -0.12 0.73 -0.18
N CYS A 95 0.69 0.97 -1.21
CA CYS A 95 0.24 1.70 -2.40
C CYS A 95 -0.76 0.94 -3.28
N SER A 96 -1.17 -0.28 -2.93
CA SER A 96 -2.31 -0.97 -3.56
C SER A 96 -3.65 -0.65 -2.89
N LEU A 97 -3.64 0.15 -1.82
CA LEU A 97 -4.87 0.59 -1.15
C LEU A 97 -5.74 1.35 -2.16
N SER A 98 -6.93 0.82 -2.43
CA SER A 98 -7.83 1.32 -3.46
C SER A 98 -9.27 1.30 -2.96
N LYS A 99 -10.13 2.07 -3.62
CA LYS A 99 -11.59 2.01 -3.41
C LYS A 99 -12.23 0.93 -4.27
N GLU A 100 -11.58 0.61 -5.39
CA GLU A 100 -12.06 -0.39 -6.33
C GLU A 100 -11.64 -1.79 -5.88
N THR A 101 -12.53 -2.75 -6.06
CA THR A 101 -12.17 -4.15 -5.89
C THR A 101 -11.34 -4.62 -7.08
N ASN A 102 -10.17 -5.20 -6.82
CA ASN A 102 -9.24 -5.68 -7.85
C ASN A 102 -8.42 -6.85 -7.30
N GLU A 103 -7.35 -7.24 -8.00
CA GLU A 103 -6.54 -8.37 -7.56
C GLU A 103 -5.77 -8.15 -6.23
N TYR A 104 -5.55 -6.89 -5.84
CA TYR A 104 -4.84 -6.46 -4.63
C TYR A 104 -5.76 -5.90 -3.53
N ASN A 105 -7.06 -5.77 -3.80
CA ASN A 105 -8.05 -5.20 -2.89
C ASN A 105 -9.34 -6.04 -2.86
N LYS A 106 -9.19 -7.33 -2.51
CA LYS A 106 -10.30 -8.30 -2.50
C LYS A 106 -11.04 -8.28 -1.17
N VAL A 107 -12.36 -8.18 -1.23
CA VAL A 107 -13.23 -8.36 -0.05
C VAL A 107 -13.06 -9.77 0.52
N GLY A 108 -12.93 -9.88 1.83
CA GLY A 108 -12.71 -11.13 2.56
C GLY A 108 -11.26 -11.62 2.58
N PHE A 109 -10.34 -10.92 1.91
CA PHE A 109 -8.91 -11.22 1.99
C PHE A 109 -8.07 -9.98 2.30
N ASN A 110 -8.19 -8.92 1.51
CA ASN A 110 -7.51 -7.64 1.76
C ASN A 110 -8.40 -6.64 2.48
N LEU A 111 -9.72 -6.79 2.43
CA LEU A 111 -10.67 -5.76 2.88
C LEU A 111 -11.90 -6.39 3.51
N THR A 112 -12.43 -5.80 4.58
CA THR A 112 -13.71 -6.19 5.18
C THR A 112 -14.87 -5.92 4.23
N LYS A 113 -16.01 -6.60 4.43
CA LYS A 113 -17.19 -6.39 3.58
C LYS A 113 -17.68 -4.94 3.60
N GLU A 114 -17.88 -4.38 4.78
CA GLU A 114 -18.12 -2.94 4.95
C GLU A 114 -16.78 -2.22 4.99
N HIS A 115 -16.61 -1.18 4.18
CA HIS A 115 -15.33 -0.49 4.01
C HIS A 115 -15.46 1.01 3.63
N ASN A 116 -16.61 1.63 3.92
CA ASN A 116 -16.81 3.06 3.64
C ASN A 116 -15.85 3.98 4.40
N TYR A 117 -15.40 3.62 5.60
CA TYR A 117 -14.40 4.38 6.36
C TYR A 117 -13.00 4.24 5.72
N ILE A 118 -12.70 3.11 5.09
CA ILE A 118 -11.46 2.97 4.31
C ILE A 118 -11.48 3.91 3.11
N ASN A 119 -12.62 4.05 2.42
CA ASN A 119 -12.79 5.01 1.34
C ASN A 119 -12.66 6.47 1.83
N GLU A 120 -13.23 6.78 2.99
CA GLU A 120 -13.09 8.08 3.66
C GLU A 120 -11.62 8.39 3.98
N PHE A 121 -10.87 7.42 4.50
CA PHE A 121 -9.44 7.54 4.77
C PHE A 121 -8.65 7.87 3.49
N ILE A 122 -8.89 7.12 2.40
CA ILE A 122 -8.25 7.37 1.10
C ILE A 122 -8.59 8.77 0.61
N ASP A 123 -9.85 9.19 0.71
CA ASP A 123 -10.29 10.50 0.24
C ASP A 123 -9.73 11.66 1.03
N TYR A 124 -9.62 11.51 2.35
CA TYR A 124 -9.13 12.55 3.24
C TYR A 124 -7.62 12.72 3.10
N PHE A 125 -6.87 11.62 3.15
CA PHE A 125 -5.41 11.67 3.13
C PHE A 125 -4.82 11.71 1.72
N LYS A 126 -5.60 11.36 0.69
CA LYS A 126 -5.15 11.23 -0.70
C LYS A 126 -3.93 10.31 -0.82
N ILE A 127 -4.00 9.16 -0.13
CA ILE A 127 -2.98 8.12 -0.19
C ILE A 127 -3.57 6.77 -0.58
N GLY A 128 -2.83 6.02 -1.38
CA GLY A 128 -3.24 4.71 -1.91
C GLY A 128 -2.63 4.46 -3.28
N GLU A 129 -3.40 3.81 -4.16
CA GLU A 129 -3.06 3.63 -5.57
C GLU A 129 -2.79 4.99 -6.23
N PRO A 130 -1.63 5.22 -6.86
CA PRO A 130 -1.30 6.54 -7.36
C PRO A 130 -2.29 7.06 -8.41
N ILE A 131 -2.70 8.32 -8.28
CA ILE A 131 -3.49 9.04 -9.29
C ILE A 131 -2.72 10.31 -9.62
N ILE A 132 -2.35 10.48 -10.88
CA ILE A 132 -1.43 11.52 -11.34
C ILE A 132 -2.07 12.23 -12.53
N SER A 133 -1.73 13.50 -12.68
CA SER A 133 -2.05 14.30 -13.86
C SER A 133 -0.81 15.02 -14.36
N PHE A 134 -0.57 14.98 -15.67
CA PHE A 134 0.54 15.64 -16.34
C PHE A 134 0.06 16.82 -17.16
N LEU A 135 0.83 17.91 -17.11
CA LEU A 135 0.81 18.91 -18.15
C LEU A 135 1.84 18.51 -19.20
N VAL A 136 1.39 18.25 -20.42
CA VAL A 136 2.24 17.83 -21.55
C VAL A 136 2.39 18.98 -22.54
N SER A 137 3.55 19.07 -23.18
CA SER A 137 3.82 20.05 -24.24
C SER A 137 2.80 19.98 -25.38
N LYS A 138 2.62 21.09 -26.10
CA LYS A 138 1.70 21.17 -27.25
C LYS A 138 1.94 20.11 -28.32
N ASP A 139 3.19 19.65 -28.48
CA ASP A 139 3.54 18.62 -29.45
C ASP A 139 3.44 17.19 -28.89
N GLY A 140 3.01 17.03 -27.63
CA GLY A 140 2.77 15.74 -26.97
C GLY A 140 4.05 15.01 -26.56
N LYS A 141 5.20 15.68 -26.54
CA LYS A 141 6.51 15.01 -26.44
C LYS A 141 7.31 15.33 -25.18
N SER A 142 6.85 16.19 -24.29
CA SER A 142 7.51 16.38 -23.00
C SER A 142 6.53 16.68 -21.89
N ILE A 143 6.88 16.24 -20.68
CA ILE A 143 6.16 16.57 -19.45
C ILE A 143 6.65 17.94 -18.97
N GLU A 144 5.77 18.93 -19.01
CA GLU A 144 6.00 20.30 -18.52
C GLU A 144 5.80 20.38 -17.00
N ASP A 145 4.75 19.75 -16.48
CA ASP A 145 4.48 19.71 -15.04
C ASP A 145 3.75 18.43 -14.62
N THR A 146 3.69 18.18 -13.31
CA THR A 146 3.12 16.99 -12.69
C THR A 146 2.28 17.39 -11.48
N CYS A 147 1.05 16.88 -11.40
CA CYS A 147 0.18 17.02 -10.24
C CYS A 147 -0.13 15.62 -9.68
N ILE A 148 0.11 15.41 -8.39
CA ILE A 148 -0.22 14.15 -7.72
C ILE A 148 -1.55 14.35 -7.01
N LEU A 149 -2.61 13.69 -7.49
CA LEU A 149 -3.96 13.75 -6.92
C LEU A 149 -4.13 12.74 -5.78
N GLN A 150 -3.43 11.61 -5.87
CA GLN A 150 -3.32 10.59 -4.84
C GLN A 150 -1.91 9.99 -4.89
N SER A 151 -1.22 9.95 -3.75
CA SER A 151 0.17 9.49 -3.66
C SER A 151 0.26 8.07 -3.13
N ALA A 152 1.30 7.34 -3.53
CA ALA A 152 1.80 6.21 -2.74
C ALA A 152 2.07 6.69 -1.30
N PRO A 153 1.68 5.92 -0.26
CA PRO A 153 1.80 6.34 1.14
C PRO A 153 3.22 6.68 1.59
N CYS A 154 4.23 6.02 1.00
CA CYS A 154 5.63 6.28 1.29
C CYS A 154 6.18 7.56 0.66
N GLY A 155 5.44 8.22 -0.26
CA GLY A 155 5.86 9.43 -0.97
C GLY A 155 6.59 9.18 -2.29
N SER A 156 6.76 7.92 -2.72
CA SER A 156 7.50 7.58 -3.95
C SER A 156 6.90 8.22 -5.22
N SER A 157 5.57 8.39 -5.28
CA SER A 157 4.89 9.03 -6.42
C SER A 157 5.41 10.44 -6.69
N TYR A 158 5.61 11.25 -5.64
CA TYR A 158 6.17 12.60 -5.77
C TYR A 158 7.59 12.55 -6.31
N TYR A 159 8.45 11.70 -5.74
CA TYR A 159 9.83 11.58 -6.17
C TYR A 159 9.93 11.15 -7.64
N ILE A 160 9.20 10.10 -8.03
CA ILE A 160 9.20 9.56 -9.39
C ILE A 160 8.71 10.62 -10.38
N CYS A 161 7.59 11.28 -10.11
CA CYS A 161 7.06 12.33 -10.99
C CYS A 161 8.05 13.50 -11.15
N GLN A 162 8.74 13.90 -10.08
CA GLN A 162 9.76 14.93 -10.15
C GLN A 162 10.96 14.52 -11.03
N GLN A 163 11.34 13.24 -11.07
CA GLN A 163 12.39 12.74 -11.98
C GLN A 163 11.98 12.79 -13.47
N LEU A 164 10.67 12.80 -13.74
CA LEU A 164 10.12 12.82 -15.10
C LEU A 164 9.90 14.23 -15.65
N LYS A 165 9.91 15.27 -14.80
CA LYS A 165 9.77 16.68 -15.23
C LYS A 165 10.84 17.06 -16.25
N ALA A 166 10.43 17.81 -17.28
CA ALA A 166 11.27 18.28 -18.38
C ALA A 166 12.01 17.16 -19.13
N LYS A 167 11.59 15.90 -18.98
CA LYS A 167 12.07 14.80 -19.81
C LYS A 167 11.20 14.70 -21.05
N TYR A 168 11.86 14.58 -22.19
CA TYR A 168 11.21 14.31 -23.47
C TYR A 168 10.78 12.83 -23.50
N PHE A 169 9.65 12.52 -24.12
CA PHE A 169 9.12 11.18 -24.39
C PHE A 169 8.37 11.23 -25.73
N LYS A 170 8.94 10.67 -26.81
CA LYS A 170 8.23 10.50 -28.09
C LYS A 170 7.65 9.08 -28.12
N ASN A 171 6.32 8.94 -28.03
CA ASN A 171 5.63 7.63 -28.00
C ASN A 171 6.23 6.67 -26.93
N GLY A 172 6.47 7.15 -25.71
CA GLY A 172 7.09 6.37 -24.64
C GLY A 172 8.61 6.11 -24.78
N LYS A 173 9.27 6.64 -25.82
CA LYS A 173 10.70 6.49 -26.07
C LYS A 173 11.39 7.85 -26.17
N SER A 174 12.51 8.05 -25.48
CA SER A 174 13.31 9.27 -25.63
C SER A 174 14.76 9.07 -25.23
N GLY A 175 15.64 9.28 -26.21
CA GLY A 175 17.07 8.99 -26.08
C GLY A 175 17.31 7.48 -25.94
N GLU A 176 18.27 7.12 -25.09
CA GLU A 176 18.71 5.73 -24.87
C GLU A 176 17.80 4.92 -23.93
N LEU A 177 16.98 5.57 -23.09
CA LEU A 177 16.10 4.91 -22.10
C LEU A 177 14.62 5.21 -22.34
N SER A 178 13.80 4.17 -22.37
CA SER A 178 12.34 4.21 -22.39
C SER A 178 11.76 4.89 -21.15
N LEU A 179 10.48 5.31 -21.24
CA LEU A 179 9.73 5.84 -20.10
C LEU A 179 9.72 4.87 -18.92
N ASN A 180 9.48 3.58 -19.20
CA ASN A 180 9.44 2.54 -18.17
C ASN A 180 10.78 2.37 -17.45
N GLU A 181 11.90 2.41 -18.19
CA GLU A 181 13.24 2.34 -17.58
C GLU A 181 13.51 3.54 -16.67
N ARG A 182 13.03 4.74 -17.04
CA ARG A 182 13.17 5.94 -16.20
C ARG A 182 12.32 5.85 -14.94
N ILE A 183 11.08 5.40 -15.05
CA ILE A 183 10.19 5.17 -13.89
C ILE A 183 10.80 4.12 -12.98
N SER A 184 11.23 2.98 -13.54
CA SER A 184 11.86 1.90 -12.77
C SER A 184 13.12 2.36 -12.06
N LYS A 185 14.02 3.08 -12.75
CA LYS A 185 15.24 3.63 -12.15
C LYS A 185 14.94 4.61 -11.02
N ALA A 186 13.94 5.48 -11.18
CA ALA A 186 13.52 6.41 -10.14
C ALA A 186 12.91 5.65 -8.94
N HIS A 187 12.06 4.66 -9.19
CA HIS A 187 11.44 3.87 -8.13
C HIS A 187 12.47 3.11 -7.29
N HIS A 188 13.43 2.44 -7.93
CA HIS A 188 14.51 1.71 -7.23
C HIS A 188 15.51 2.63 -6.53
N ALA A 189 15.60 3.90 -6.92
CA ALA A 189 16.41 4.90 -6.23
C ALA A 189 15.71 5.48 -4.99
N TYR A 190 14.40 5.29 -4.84
CA TYR A 190 13.62 5.76 -3.71
C TYR A 190 13.70 4.78 -2.54
N PRO A 191 13.79 5.24 -1.26
CA PRO A 191 13.75 4.38 -0.09
C PRO A 191 12.32 3.85 0.16
N CYS A 192 11.85 2.97 -0.72
CA CYS A 192 10.57 2.30 -0.59
C CYS A 192 10.58 1.32 0.60
N ASN A 193 9.47 1.23 1.33
CA ASN A 193 9.33 0.27 2.43
C ASN A 193 9.02 -1.15 1.95
N ALA A 194 8.59 -1.30 0.70
CA ALA A 194 8.24 -2.57 0.10
C ALA A 194 9.46 -3.48 -0.08
N SER A 195 9.34 -4.72 0.35
CA SER A 195 10.40 -5.72 0.23
C SER A 195 10.61 -6.16 -1.22
N MET A 196 11.87 -6.42 -1.56
CA MET A 196 12.28 -7.11 -2.80
C MET A 196 12.21 -8.64 -2.68
N ASP A 197 11.94 -9.16 -1.48
CA ASP A 197 11.73 -10.60 -1.27
C ASP A 197 10.53 -11.08 -2.09
N GLN A 198 10.62 -12.32 -2.57
CA GLN A 198 9.56 -12.96 -3.34
C GLN A 198 8.33 -13.21 -2.47
N ASP A 199 7.15 -12.90 -3.01
CA ASP A 199 5.87 -13.21 -2.40
C ASP A 199 5.12 -14.29 -3.18
N TYR A 200 4.77 -15.37 -2.50
CA TYR A 200 4.10 -16.52 -3.13
C TYR A 200 2.67 -16.22 -3.60
N ILE A 201 1.99 -15.26 -2.98
CA ILE A 201 0.60 -14.91 -3.33
C ILE A 201 0.59 -13.97 -4.53
N LEU A 202 1.46 -12.96 -4.51
CA LEU A 202 1.60 -11.99 -5.61
C LEU A 202 2.33 -12.58 -6.81
N LYS A 203 3.13 -13.65 -6.62
CA LYS A 203 4.03 -14.24 -7.63
C LYS A 203 5.05 -13.25 -8.19
N ASP A 204 5.41 -12.26 -7.39
CA ASP A 204 6.43 -11.24 -7.62
C ASP A 204 6.83 -10.65 -6.25
N SER A 205 7.78 -9.73 -6.22
CA SER A 205 8.09 -8.94 -5.03
C SER A 205 7.04 -7.86 -4.78
N ILE A 206 6.84 -7.51 -3.50
CA ILE A 206 5.93 -6.43 -3.10
C ILE A 206 6.39 -5.08 -3.71
N LEU A 207 7.71 -4.87 -3.79
CA LEU A 207 8.29 -3.69 -4.43
C LEU A 207 7.93 -3.60 -5.91
N HIS A 208 8.02 -4.68 -6.67
CA HIS A 208 7.66 -4.66 -8.09
C HIS A 208 6.18 -4.33 -8.29
N ILE A 209 5.28 -4.88 -7.48
CA ILE A 209 3.86 -4.50 -7.52
C ILE A 209 3.71 -2.99 -7.34
N GLY A 210 4.37 -2.39 -6.34
CA GLY A 210 4.38 -0.94 -6.16
C GLY A 210 4.92 -0.17 -7.38
N GLY A 211 5.94 -0.73 -8.03
CA GLY A 211 6.51 -0.22 -9.28
C GLY A 211 5.54 -0.27 -10.47
N TYR A 212 4.74 -1.32 -10.61
CA TYR A 212 3.72 -1.41 -11.65
C TYR A 212 2.57 -0.44 -11.40
N LEU A 213 2.12 -0.28 -10.15
CA LEU A 213 1.05 0.65 -9.80
C LEU A 213 1.39 2.10 -10.19
N ILE A 214 2.59 2.59 -9.85
CA ILE A 214 3.03 3.94 -10.25
C ILE A 214 3.25 4.03 -11.77
N ARG A 215 3.78 2.98 -12.40
CA ARG A 215 3.98 2.95 -13.85
C ARG A 215 2.66 3.05 -14.60
N ASN A 216 1.66 2.27 -14.22
CA ASN A 216 0.36 2.24 -14.87
C ASN A 216 -0.42 3.52 -14.59
N ALA A 217 -0.31 4.11 -13.40
CA ALA A 217 -0.85 5.45 -13.14
C ALA A 217 -0.29 6.51 -14.11
N ILE A 218 1.02 6.48 -14.38
CA ILE A 218 1.68 7.40 -15.32
C ILE A 218 1.25 7.12 -16.76
N ARG A 219 1.19 5.86 -17.17
CA ARG A 219 0.81 5.46 -18.53
C ARG A 219 -0.64 5.82 -18.84
N ARG A 220 -1.54 5.58 -17.89
CA ARG A 220 -2.97 5.93 -17.99
C ARG A 220 -3.18 7.42 -18.24
N ASP A 221 -2.48 8.28 -17.51
CA ASP A 221 -2.60 9.73 -17.70
C ASP A 221 -1.98 10.22 -19.03
N LEU A 222 -0.96 9.51 -19.53
CA LEU A 222 -0.33 9.79 -20.83
C LEU A 222 -1.02 9.10 -22.02
N ASP A 223 -2.18 8.45 -21.81
CA ASP A 223 -2.91 7.68 -22.83
C ASP A 223 -2.04 6.59 -23.51
N LEU A 224 -1.27 5.87 -22.68
CA LEU A 224 -0.45 4.73 -23.09
C LEU A 224 -1.05 3.43 -22.53
N GLU A 225 -0.95 2.35 -23.30
CA GLU A 225 -1.39 1.00 -22.90
C GLU A 225 -0.78 0.59 -21.55
N GLU A 226 -1.54 0.13 -20.57
CA GLU A 226 -0.97 -0.34 -19.31
C GLU A 226 -0.13 -1.61 -19.49
N GLU A 227 0.88 -1.79 -18.65
CA GLU A 227 1.75 -2.97 -18.71
C GLU A 227 1.52 -3.82 -17.47
N GLU A 228 1.23 -5.10 -17.67
CA GLU A 228 1.29 -6.08 -16.59
C GLU A 228 2.73 -6.57 -16.44
N GLY A 229 3.22 -6.60 -15.20
CA GLY A 229 4.52 -7.18 -14.89
C GLY A 229 4.60 -8.66 -15.27
N GLU A 230 5.82 -9.15 -15.51
CA GLU A 230 6.05 -10.58 -15.68
C GLU A 230 5.76 -11.31 -14.36
N LYS A 231 4.59 -11.94 -14.26
CA LYS A 231 4.24 -12.79 -13.12
C LYS A 231 5.00 -14.11 -13.20
N LEU A 232 5.62 -14.55 -12.10
CA LEU A 232 6.32 -15.83 -12.08
C LEU A 232 5.37 -17.00 -12.39
N VAL A 233 5.77 -17.82 -13.35
CA VAL A 233 5.13 -19.11 -13.62
C VAL A 233 5.87 -20.17 -12.82
N TYR A 234 5.35 -20.54 -11.66
CA TYR A 234 5.88 -21.71 -10.95
C TYR A 234 5.58 -22.97 -11.76
N VAL A 235 6.62 -23.55 -12.36
CA VAL A 235 6.56 -24.93 -12.87
C VAL A 235 6.72 -25.83 -11.65
N ILE A 236 5.59 -26.33 -11.13
CA ILE A 236 5.62 -27.42 -10.15
C ILE A 236 6.17 -28.65 -10.90
N LYS A 237 7.41 -29.03 -10.60
CA LYS A 237 7.95 -30.34 -10.97
C LYS A 237 7.67 -31.34 -9.87
#